data_AF-A0A7S1ECP3-F1
#
_entry.id   AF-A0A7S1ECP3-F1
#
_cell.length_a   1.000
_cell.length_b   1.000
_cell.length_c   1.000
_cell.angle_alpha   90.00
_cell.angle_beta   90.00
_cell.angle_gamma   90.00
#
_symmetry.space_group_name_H-M   'P 1'
#
loop_
_entity.id
_entity.type
_entity.pdbx_description
1 polymer ?
#
loop_
_entity_poly.entity_id
_entity_poly.type
_entity_poly.pdbx_seq_one_letter_code
_entity_poly.pdbx_strand_id
1 'polypeptide(L)'
;LPSDQSFTLEQFVMLQEKTTKTKTAMLDSKNQEVERAISDVIHLLKTFPLETPTPLDKEATETLWAHYAKLMYLSVLRCTKQSFFALKKRLKTSAGGFLYIDRPFFDVDIELSVPLVTMNPSLDEIQAAINRCALNILRCSKSIFQWAKGNGMRDRSQRQAYHHLIGQDYQIVAVCLMLTGAVEGTKKQVHEYLQAFMQYDYLWKENKQEAYDTLMKSNPDLDTIDMELQKYSDIEAKINNIPPVHNIGCLSLETGPLKNSLRTEATMWKVQYTSNMHKEAVRELE
;
A
#
# COMPACT_ATOMS: atom_id res chain seq x y z
N LEU A 1 -6.63 10.01 3.25
CA LEU A 1 -5.63 9.60 2.26
C LEU A 1 -5.64 10.67 1.18
N PRO A 2 -4.57 11.45 1.03
CA PRO A 2 -4.44 12.43 -0.06
C PRO A 2 -4.52 11.73 -1.43
N SER A 3 -5.09 12.42 -2.41
CA SER A 3 -5.27 11.93 -3.79
C SER A 3 -4.10 12.29 -4.72
N ASP A 4 -3.32 13.29 -4.32
CA ASP A 4 -2.18 13.88 -5.02
C ASP A 4 -0.84 13.21 -4.69
N GLN A 5 -0.81 12.27 -3.75
CA GLN A 5 0.42 11.64 -3.25
C GLN A 5 0.36 10.12 -3.36
N SER A 6 1.49 9.57 -3.76
CA SER A 6 1.86 8.16 -3.68
C SER A 6 2.66 7.91 -2.39
N PHE A 7 2.69 6.66 -1.94
CA PHE A 7 3.34 6.28 -0.70
C PHE A 7 4.21 5.04 -0.90
N THR A 8 5.39 5.02 -0.27
CA THR A 8 6.08 3.74 -0.07
C THR A 8 5.29 2.88 0.91
N LEU A 9 5.51 1.57 0.88
CA LEU A 9 4.83 0.63 1.78
C LEU A 9 5.07 0.98 3.26
N GLU A 10 6.31 1.34 3.60
CA GLU A 10 6.68 1.73 4.96
C GLU A 10 5.98 3.01 5.41
N GLN A 11 5.98 4.04 4.55
CA GLN A 11 5.28 5.30 4.82
C GLN A 11 3.79 5.07 5.03
N PHE A 12 3.18 4.22 4.19
CA PHE A 12 1.78 3.84 4.33
C PHE A 12 1.50 3.20 5.69
N VAL A 13 2.29 2.19 6.10
CA VAL A 13 2.12 1.51 7.39
C VAL A 13 2.33 2.47 8.56
N MET A 14 3.38 3.28 8.54
CA MET A 14 3.67 4.26 9.59
C MET A 14 2.56 5.31 9.72
N LEU A 15 2.13 5.90 8.61
CA LEU A 15 1.04 6.88 8.59
C LEU A 15 -0.24 6.27 9.14
N GLN A 16 -0.50 5.01 8.77
CA GLN A 16 -1.68 4.31 9.21
C GLN A 16 -1.68 4.04 10.72
N GLU A 17 -0.58 3.52 11.27
CA GLU A 17 -0.47 3.24 12.70
C GLU A 17 -0.56 4.50 13.55
N LYS A 18 0.11 5.58 13.10
CA LYS A 18 0.03 6.90 13.76
C LYS A 18 -1.40 7.43 13.75
N THR A 19 -2.05 7.44 12.58
CA THR A 19 -3.41 7.97 12.41
C THR A 19 -4.42 7.16 13.22
N THR A 20 -4.32 5.83 13.18
CA THR A 20 -5.18 4.91 13.93
C THR A 20 -5.08 5.21 15.41
N LYS A 21 -3.87 5.24 15.99
CA LYS A 21 -3.68 5.53 17.43
C LYS A 21 -4.29 6.88 17.84
N THR A 22 -3.98 7.95 17.13
CA THR A 22 -4.47 9.29 17.46
C THR A 22 -5.99 9.39 17.33
N LYS A 23 -6.56 8.89 16.23
CA LYS A 23 -8.02 8.96 15.99
C LYS A 23 -8.80 8.04 16.91
N THR A 24 -8.26 6.88 17.27
CA THR A 24 -8.85 5.99 18.27
C THR A 24 -8.95 6.65 19.64
N ALA A 25 -7.87 7.28 20.11
CA ALA A 25 -7.87 8.02 21.38
C ALA A 25 -8.89 9.18 21.37
N MET A 26 -8.96 9.91 20.26
CA MET A 26 -9.96 10.98 20.07
C MET A 26 -11.39 10.45 20.11
N LEU A 27 -11.68 9.33 19.44
CA LEU A 27 -13.02 8.72 19.42
C LEU A 27 -13.44 8.21 20.81
N ASP A 28 -12.54 7.57 21.56
CA ASP A 28 -12.81 7.12 22.93
C ASP A 28 -13.06 8.30 23.88
N SER A 29 -12.22 9.34 23.80
CA SER A 29 -12.42 10.57 24.57
C SER A 29 -13.77 11.22 24.29
N LYS A 30 -14.15 11.36 23.00
CA LYS A 30 -15.46 11.92 22.64
C LYS A 30 -16.64 11.03 23.03
N ASN A 31 -16.49 9.72 22.96
CA ASN A 31 -17.49 8.79 23.46
C ASN A 31 -17.78 9.03 24.95
N GLN A 32 -16.74 9.17 25.77
CA GLN A 32 -16.86 9.40 27.21
C GLN A 32 -17.41 10.79 27.53
N GLU A 33 -16.99 11.83 26.81
CA GLU A 33 -17.54 13.18 26.98
C GLU A 33 -19.05 13.21 26.74
N VAL A 34 -19.52 12.57 25.66
CA VAL A 34 -20.95 12.52 25.34
C VAL A 34 -21.72 11.67 26.35
N GLU A 35 -21.17 10.52 26.78
CA GLU A 35 -21.79 9.69 27.84
C GLU A 35 -21.96 10.48 29.15
N ARG A 36 -20.92 11.22 29.57
CA ARG A 36 -20.96 12.07 30.77
C ARG A 36 -21.95 13.21 30.63
N ALA A 37 -21.94 13.91 29.50
CA ALA A 37 -22.86 15.02 29.27
C ALA A 37 -24.34 14.58 29.35
N ILE A 38 -24.69 13.43 28.79
CA ILE A 38 -26.06 12.89 28.92
C ILE A 38 -26.34 12.44 30.36
N SER A 39 -25.37 11.87 31.06
CA SER A 39 -25.50 11.55 32.49
C SER A 39 -25.76 12.79 33.34
N ASP A 40 -25.05 13.90 33.07
CA ASP A 40 -25.21 15.17 33.76
C ASP A 40 -26.55 15.82 33.46
N VAL A 41 -27.04 15.76 32.21
CA VAL A 41 -28.39 16.21 31.84
C VAL A 41 -29.45 15.41 32.61
N ILE A 42 -29.31 14.09 32.68
CA ILE A 42 -30.23 13.24 33.44
C ILE A 42 -30.16 13.58 34.94
N HIS A 43 -28.97 13.84 35.47
CA HIS A 43 -28.79 14.24 36.87
C HIS A 43 -29.43 15.60 37.16
N LEU A 44 -29.24 16.58 36.28
CA LEU A 44 -29.84 17.91 36.37
C LEU A 44 -31.37 17.81 36.33
N LEU A 45 -31.94 17.03 35.41
CA LEU A 45 -33.38 16.80 35.35
C LEU A 45 -33.95 16.16 36.62
N LYS A 46 -33.17 15.34 37.33
CA LYS A 46 -33.58 14.72 38.61
C LYS A 46 -33.45 15.65 39.82
N THR A 47 -32.50 16.58 39.78
CA THR A 47 -32.19 17.47 40.91
C THR A 47 -32.81 18.85 40.77
N PHE A 48 -33.39 19.18 39.61
CA PHE A 48 -34.05 20.46 39.37
C PHE A 48 -35.26 20.63 40.30
N PRO A 49 -35.30 21.69 41.14
CA PRO A 49 -36.41 21.91 42.05
C PRO A 49 -37.64 22.39 41.27
N LEU A 50 -38.68 21.56 41.23
CA LEU A 50 -39.98 21.92 40.67
C LEU A 50 -40.92 22.38 41.81
N GLU A 51 -41.70 23.44 41.56
CA GLU A 51 -42.72 23.95 42.50
C GLU A 51 -43.81 22.90 42.79
N THR A 52 -44.03 21.96 41.87
CA THR A 52 -44.83 20.75 42.07
C THR A 52 -43.96 19.52 41.78
N PRO A 53 -43.80 18.58 42.73
CA PRO A 53 -42.98 17.39 42.51
C PRO A 53 -43.73 16.41 41.59
N THR A 54 -43.57 16.59 40.29
CA THR A 54 -43.96 15.57 39.30
C THR A 54 -42.86 14.52 39.24
N PRO A 55 -43.20 13.21 39.41
CA PRO A 55 -42.20 12.16 39.29
C PRO A 55 -41.67 12.13 37.86
N LEU A 56 -40.35 12.25 37.71
CA LEU A 56 -39.71 12.13 36.40
C LEU A 56 -39.97 10.73 35.84
N ASP A 57 -40.46 10.67 34.61
CA ASP A 57 -40.68 9.40 33.95
C ASP A 57 -39.33 8.69 33.69
N LYS A 58 -39.18 7.53 34.33
CA LYS A 58 -37.98 6.70 34.21
C LYS A 58 -37.84 6.18 32.78
N GLU A 59 -38.96 5.93 32.11
CA GLU A 59 -39.00 5.40 30.74
C GLU A 59 -38.52 6.46 29.72
N ALA A 60 -38.97 7.71 29.86
CA ALA A 60 -38.44 8.82 29.07
C ALA A 60 -36.93 9.03 29.25
N THR A 61 -36.43 8.88 30.47
CA THR A 61 -35.00 9.03 30.79
C THR A 61 -34.14 7.92 30.17
N GLU A 62 -34.63 6.68 30.22
CA GLU A 62 -33.99 5.53 29.58
C GLU A 62 -34.03 5.62 28.05
N THR A 63 -35.14 6.13 27.50
CA THR A 63 -35.30 6.37 26.06
C THR A 63 -34.31 7.41 25.55
N LEU A 64 -34.13 8.50 26.29
CA LEU A 64 -33.13 9.54 25.99
C LEU A 64 -31.72 8.95 25.95
N TRP A 65 -31.35 8.20 26.99
CA TRP A 65 -30.05 7.53 27.06
C TRP A 65 -29.83 6.57 25.89
N ALA A 66 -30.81 5.72 25.60
CA ALA A 66 -30.75 4.76 24.51
C ALA A 66 -30.65 5.45 23.13
N HIS A 67 -31.34 6.59 22.95
CA HIS A 67 -31.28 7.37 21.73
C HIS A 67 -29.87 7.89 21.44
N TYR A 68 -29.22 8.54 22.41
CA TYR A 68 -27.86 9.05 22.24
C TYR A 68 -26.82 7.94 22.16
N ALA A 69 -26.98 6.84 22.90
CA ALA A 69 -26.14 5.65 22.77
C ALA A 69 -26.21 5.08 21.34
N LYS A 70 -27.40 5.06 20.72
CA LYS A 70 -27.60 4.65 19.32
C LYS A 70 -26.96 5.64 18.35
N LEU A 71 -27.10 6.95 18.57
CA LEU A 71 -26.46 7.97 17.73
C LEU A 71 -24.93 7.85 17.76
N MET A 72 -24.36 7.56 18.93
CA MET A 72 -22.92 7.34 19.07
C MET A 72 -22.47 6.11 18.29
N TYR A 73 -23.17 4.98 18.43
CA TYR A 73 -22.92 3.79 17.61
C TYR A 73 -22.96 4.09 16.11
N LEU A 74 -24.01 4.76 15.62
CA LEU A 74 -24.16 5.11 14.21
C LEU A 74 -23.01 6.01 13.72
N SER A 75 -22.50 6.89 14.57
CA SER A 75 -21.38 7.77 14.25
C SER A 75 -20.08 6.97 14.08
N VAL A 76 -19.79 6.03 14.99
CA VAL A 76 -18.62 5.13 14.88
C VAL A 76 -18.73 4.25 13.63
N LEU A 77 -19.93 3.71 13.37
CA LEU A 77 -20.20 2.90 12.18
C LEU A 77 -19.96 3.70 10.88
N ARG A 78 -20.50 4.92 10.79
CA ARG A 78 -20.29 5.81 9.63
C ARG A 78 -18.82 6.15 9.43
N CYS A 79 -18.10 6.49 10.50
CA CYS A 79 -16.66 6.78 10.45
C CYS A 79 -15.86 5.56 9.92
N THR A 80 -16.23 4.37 10.38
CA THR A 80 -15.57 3.12 9.95
C THR A 80 -15.85 2.86 8.47
N LYS A 81 -17.12 2.95 8.05
CA LYS A 81 -17.53 2.81 6.64
C LYS A 81 -16.82 3.81 5.73
N GLN A 82 -16.76 5.08 6.14
CA GLN A 82 -16.07 6.11 5.39
C GLN A 82 -14.58 5.80 5.22
N SER A 83 -13.93 5.26 6.25
CA SER A 83 -12.52 4.85 6.19
C SER A 83 -12.31 3.72 5.19
N PHE A 84 -13.18 2.71 5.21
CA PHE A 84 -13.16 1.61 4.23
C PHE A 84 -13.44 2.06 2.80
N PHE A 85 -14.41 2.95 2.58
CA PHE A 85 -14.70 3.48 1.25
C PHE A 85 -13.58 4.37 0.73
N ALA A 86 -12.94 5.16 1.58
CA ALA A 86 -11.77 5.95 1.21
C ALA A 86 -10.60 5.05 0.76
N LEU A 87 -10.32 3.98 1.50
CA LEU A 87 -9.29 2.99 1.13
C LEU A 87 -9.65 2.30 -0.19
N LYS A 88 -10.89 1.81 -0.33
CA LYS A 88 -11.39 1.19 -1.56
C LYS A 88 -11.27 2.13 -2.77
N LYS A 89 -11.59 3.41 -2.62
CA LYS A 89 -11.52 4.40 -3.70
C LYS A 89 -10.07 4.61 -4.19
N ARG A 90 -9.09 4.66 -3.28
CA ARG A 90 -7.67 4.81 -3.63
C ARG A 90 -7.06 3.54 -4.27
N LEU A 91 -7.59 2.36 -3.95
CA LEU A 91 -7.14 1.11 -4.57
C LEU A 91 -7.79 0.85 -5.93
N LYS A 92 -9.02 1.35 -6.14
CA LYS A 92 -9.76 1.23 -7.41
C LYS A 92 -9.38 2.28 -8.45
N THR A 93 -8.48 3.20 -8.14
CA THR A 93 -8.09 4.25 -9.08
C THR A 93 -7.34 3.58 -10.23
N SER A 94 -8.09 3.29 -11.28
CA SER A 94 -7.61 2.66 -12.51
C SER A 94 -6.80 3.69 -13.28
N ALA A 95 -5.58 3.32 -13.68
CA ALA A 95 -4.84 3.99 -14.73
C ALA A 95 -5.63 3.83 -16.05
N GLY A 96 -6.66 4.65 -16.25
CA GLY A 96 -7.64 4.48 -17.31
C GLY A 96 -8.12 5.81 -17.87
N GLY A 97 -7.20 6.57 -18.46
CA GLY A 97 -7.50 7.76 -19.27
C GLY A 97 -6.44 8.84 -19.14
N PHE A 98 -6.04 9.40 -20.28
CA PHE A 98 -5.07 10.50 -20.46
C PHE A 98 -5.37 11.80 -19.66
N LEU A 99 -6.44 11.82 -18.86
CA LEU A 99 -6.97 12.98 -18.13
C LEU A 99 -7.17 12.75 -16.61
N TYR A 100 -6.73 11.63 -16.03
CA TYR A 100 -6.91 11.39 -14.59
C TYR A 100 -5.78 11.99 -13.75
N ILE A 101 -6.15 12.92 -12.87
CA ILE A 101 -5.30 13.69 -11.94
C ILE A 101 -4.84 12.85 -10.72
N ASP A 102 -5.46 11.71 -10.46
CA ASP A 102 -5.17 10.92 -9.27
C ASP A 102 -3.88 10.10 -9.44
N ARG A 103 -2.88 10.40 -8.61
CA ARG A 103 -1.63 9.61 -8.58
C ARG A 103 -1.89 8.19 -8.08
N PRO A 104 -1.14 7.19 -8.58
CA PRO A 104 -1.12 5.83 -8.03
C PRO A 104 -0.90 5.84 -6.53
N PHE A 105 -1.34 4.78 -5.86
CA PHE A 105 -1.37 4.75 -4.40
C PHE A 105 -0.05 4.30 -3.78
N PHE A 106 0.63 3.33 -4.40
CA PHE A 106 1.91 2.81 -3.95
C PHE A 106 3.04 3.10 -4.94
N ASP A 107 4.16 3.57 -4.42
CA ASP A 107 5.43 3.62 -5.16
C ASP A 107 6.20 2.33 -4.91
N VAL A 108 6.67 1.72 -5.98
CA VAL A 108 7.37 0.44 -5.96
C VAL A 108 8.56 0.46 -6.91
N ASP A 109 9.71 0.04 -6.42
CA ASP A 109 10.91 -0.05 -7.23
C ASP A 109 10.95 -1.37 -8.01
N ILE A 110 11.39 -1.30 -9.26
CA ILE A 110 11.77 -2.49 -10.02
C ILE A 110 13.29 -2.64 -9.94
N GLU A 111 13.72 -3.83 -9.52
CA GLU A 111 15.12 -4.17 -9.34
C GLU A 111 15.50 -5.46 -10.07
N LEU A 112 16.79 -5.55 -10.42
CA LEU A 112 17.36 -6.76 -11.00
C LEU A 112 17.87 -7.67 -9.87
N SER A 113 17.07 -8.67 -9.51
CA SER A 113 17.43 -9.72 -8.56
C SER A 113 17.79 -11.00 -9.30
N VAL A 114 19.04 -11.10 -9.77
CA VAL A 114 19.53 -12.22 -10.59
C VAL A 114 19.05 -13.58 -10.00
N PRO A 115 18.35 -14.43 -10.77
CA PRO A 115 18.24 -14.41 -12.24
C PRO A 115 17.02 -13.68 -12.83
N LEU A 116 16.16 -13.06 -12.02
CA LEU A 116 14.86 -12.51 -12.44
C LEU A 116 14.76 -10.99 -12.18
N VAL A 117 13.87 -10.31 -12.90
CA VAL A 117 13.49 -8.93 -12.58
C VAL A 117 12.28 -8.97 -11.66
N THR A 118 12.41 -8.37 -10.49
CA THR A 118 11.37 -8.37 -9.46
C THR A 118 11.06 -6.94 -9.03
N MET A 119 9.94 -6.79 -8.31
CA MET A 119 9.53 -5.52 -7.73
C MET A 119 9.72 -5.58 -6.22
N ASN A 120 10.17 -4.47 -5.65
CA ASN A 120 10.42 -4.32 -4.23
C ASN A 120 9.67 -3.08 -3.72
N PRO A 121 8.65 -3.24 -2.87
CA PRO A 121 8.13 -4.49 -2.28
C PRO A 121 7.30 -5.35 -3.25
N SER A 122 7.15 -6.63 -2.92
CA SER A 122 6.35 -7.59 -3.70
C SER A 122 4.84 -7.30 -3.62
N LEU A 123 4.08 -7.81 -4.60
CA LEU A 123 2.60 -7.69 -4.61
C LEU A 123 1.96 -8.29 -3.36
N ASP A 124 2.52 -9.39 -2.85
CA ASP A 124 2.00 -10.08 -1.67
C ASP A 124 2.22 -9.24 -0.40
N GLU A 125 3.36 -8.56 -0.28
CA GLU A 125 3.64 -7.63 0.82
C GLU A 125 2.71 -6.41 0.79
N ILE A 126 2.44 -5.86 -0.40
CA ILE A 126 1.49 -4.76 -0.58
C ILE A 126 0.08 -5.23 -0.18
N GLN A 127 -0.35 -6.41 -0.64
CA GLN A 127 -1.65 -6.98 -0.30
C GLN A 127 -1.76 -7.27 1.21
N ALA A 128 -0.69 -7.78 1.83
CA ALA A 128 -0.62 -8.00 3.27
C ALA A 128 -0.73 -6.68 4.06
N ALA A 129 -0.08 -5.60 3.59
CA ALA A 129 -0.20 -4.29 4.20
C ALA A 129 -1.62 -3.69 4.07
N ILE A 130 -2.28 -3.88 2.93
CA ILE A 130 -3.69 -3.50 2.74
C ILE A 130 -4.59 -4.27 3.72
N ASN A 131 -4.37 -5.57 3.87
CA ASN A 131 -5.12 -6.43 4.80
C ASN A 131 -4.88 -6.02 6.26
N ARG A 132 -3.62 -5.78 6.65
CA ARG A 132 -3.26 -5.23 7.96
C ARG A 132 -3.92 -3.87 8.16
N CYS A 133 -4.05 -3.07 7.10
CA CYS A 133 -4.69 -1.78 7.17
C CYS A 133 -6.18 -1.88 7.50
N ALA A 134 -6.90 -2.73 6.76
CA ALA A 134 -8.31 -3.05 7.03
C ALA A 134 -8.52 -3.56 8.48
N LEU A 135 -7.64 -4.45 8.95
CA LEU A 135 -7.70 -4.97 10.32
C LEU A 135 -7.47 -3.88 11.38
N ASN A 136 -6.50 -3.00 11.16
CA ASN A 136 -6.22 -1.88 12.06
C ASN A 136 -7.39 -0.89 12.14
N ILE A 137 -8.07 -0.60 11.01
CA ILE A 137 -9.30 0.21 11.00
C ILE A 137 -10.38 -0.45 11.87
N LEU A 138 -10.58 -1.77 11.77
CA LEU A 138 -11.53 -2.49 12.63
C LEU A 138 -11.10 -2.49 14.10
N ARG A 139 -9.81 -2.61 14.38
CA ARG A 139 -9.27 -2.61 15.75
C ARG A 139 -9.51 -1.28 16.47
N CYS A 140 -9.62 -0.15 15.77
CA CYS A 140 -10.03 1.13 16.38
C CYS A 140 -11.29 0.96 17.25
N SER A 141 -12.29 0.25 16.73
CA SER A 141 -13.58 0.03 17.40
C SER A 141 -13.53 -0.92 18.60
N LYS A 142 -12.41 -1.64 18.83
CA LYS A 142 -12.24 -2.50 20.02
C LYS A 142 -12.03 -1.71 21.30
N SER A 143 -11.47 -0.52 21.20
CA SER A 143 -11.21 0.36 22.35
C SER A 143 -12.41 1.21 22.76
N ILE A 144 -13.46 1.24 21.91
CA ILE A 144 -14.67 2.04 22.11
C ILE A 144 -15.77 1.11 22.61
N PHE A 145 -16.24 1.41 23.82
CA PHE A 145 -17.20 0.58 24.54
C PHE A 145 -18.61 1.12 24.42
N GLN A 146 -19.58 0.20 24.33
CA GLN A 146 -20.99 0.51 24.39
C GLN A 146 -21.33 1.16 25.74
N TRP A 147 -22.28 2.09 25.71
CA TRP A 147 -22.76 2.75 26.91
C TRP A 147 -23.44 1.74 27.83
N ALA A 148 -23.24 1.89 29.14
CA ALA A 148 -23.87 1.05 30.14
C ALA A 148 -25.40 1.20 30.10
N LYS A 149 -26.15 0.10 30.26
CA LYS A 149 -27.59 0.19 30.52
C LYS A 149 -27.79 0.44 32.02
N GLY A 150 -28.12 1.67 32.39
CA GLY A 150 -28.42 2.05 33.77
C GLY A 150 -27.21 2.35 34.65
N ASN A 151 -27.49 2.77 35.89
CA ASN A 151 -26.54 3.37 36.83
C ASN A 151 -25.53 2.37 37.46
N GLY A 152 -25.56 1.09 37.05
CA GLY A 152 -24.86 -0.01 37.73
C GLY A 152 -23.58 -0.53 37.06
N MET A 153 -23.33 -0.23 35.78
CA MET A 153 -22.16 -0.74 35.04
C MET A 153 -21.10 0.36 34.88
N ARG A 154 -20.42 0.67 35.99
CA ARG A 154 -19.32 1.64 36.02
C ARG A 154 -17.98 1.05 35.57
N ASP A 155 -17.82 -0.27 35.58
CA ASP A 155 -16.56 -0.89 35.17
C ASP A 155 -16.48 -1.06 33.64
N ARG A 156 -15.39 -0.55 33.06
CA ARG A 156 -15.07 -0.63 31.63
C ARG A 156 -14.85 -2.09 31.19
N SER A 157 -14.42 -2.95 32.11
CA SER A 157 -14.12 -4.37 31.85
C SER A 157 -15.35 -5.20 31.43
N GLN A 158 -16.56 -4.78 31.85
CA GLN A 158 -17.81 -5.51 31.61
C GLN A 158 -18.58 -4.99 30.40
N ARG A 159 -18.12 -3.88 29.78
CA ARG A 159 -18.81 -3.29 28.64
C ARG A 159 -18.42 -4.00 27.35
N GLN A 160 -19.40 -4.22 26.48
CA GLN A 160 -19.14 -4.78 25.16
C GLN A 160 -18.55 -3.70 24.24
N ALA A 161 -17.51 -4.03 23.49
CA ALA A 161 -16.96 -3.13 22.47
C ALA A 161 -17.92 -3.00 21.28
N TYR A 162 -17.93 -1.83 20.62
CA TYR A 162 -18.68 -1.65 19.36
C TYR A 162 -18.15 -2.54 18.22
N HIS A 163 -16.93 -3.04 18.35
CA HIS A 163 -16.27 -3.91 17.38
C HIS A 163 -17.12 -5.11 16.92
N HIS A 164 -17.84 -5.77 17.84
CA HIS A 164 -18.65 -6.94 17.49
C HIS A 164 -19.77 -6.59 16.50
N LEU A 165 -20.45 -5.46 16.73
CA LEU A 165 -21.54 -4.97 15.87
C LEU A 165 -21.00 -4.47 14.52
N ILE A 166 -19.88 -3.76 14.55
CA ILE A 166 -19.24 -3.22 13.34
C ILE A 166 -18.69 -4.34 12.45
N GLY A 167 -18.13 -5.39 13.04
CA GLY A 167 -17.61 -6.54 12.30
C GLY A 167 -18.68 -7.37 11.59
N GLN A 168 -19.94 -7.27 12.01
CA GLN A 168 -21.09 -7.95 11.38
C GLN A 168 -21.78 -7.10 10.31
N ASP A 169 -21.41 -5.83 10.15
CA ASP A 169 -22.02 -4.97 9.14
C ASP A 169 -21.68 -5.47 7.72
N TYR A 170 -22.72 -5.74 6.94
CA TYR A 170 -22.58 -6.34 5.61
C TYR A 170 -21.72 -5.50 4.66
N GLN A 171 -21.75 -4.17 4.76
CA GLN A 171 -20.96 -3.30 3.88
C GLN A 171 -19.49 -3.39 4.23
N ILE A 172 -19.17 -3.40 5.53
CA ILE A 172 -17.80 -3.54 6.02
C ILE A 172 -17.24 -4.90 5.60
N VAL A 173 -17.98 -5.98 5.82
CA VAL A 173 -17.58 -7.34 5.41
C VAL A 173 -17.36 -7.40 3.89
N ALA A 174 -18.29 -6.86 3.10
CA ALA A 174 -18.16 -6.82 1.65
C ALA A 174 -16.93 -6.02 1.19
N VAL A 175 -16.64 -4.86 1.81
CA VAL A 175 -15.44 -4.09 1.48
C VAL A 175 -14.17 -4.85 1.87
N CYS A 176 -14.11 -5.46 3.05
CA CYS A 176 -12.96 -6.28 3.45
C CYS A 176 -12.67 -7.39 2.43
N LEU A 177 -13.69 -8.10 1.95
CA LEU A 177 -13.53 -9.14 0.93
C LEU A 177 -12.99 -8.58 -0.41
N MET A 178 -13.48 -7.42 -0.83
CA MET A 178 -12.95 -6.74 -2.02
C MET A 178 -11.48 -6.30 -1.84
N LEU A 179 -11.08 -5.93 -0.62
CA LEU A 179 -9.71 -5.50 -0.34
C LEU A 179 -8.72 -6.67 -0.36
N THR A 180 -9.14 -7.87 0.05
CA THR A 180 -8.28 -9.08 0.10
C THR A 180 -7.74 -9.50 -1.28
N GLY A 181 -8.43 -9.16 -2.35
CA GLY A 181 -8.02 -9.41 -3.74
C GLY A 181 -7.84 -8.15 -4.57
N ALA A 182 -7.59 -7.00 -3.93
CA ALA A 182 -7.48 -5.71 -4.62
C ALA A 182 -6.30 -5.67 -5.59
N VAL A 183 -5.18 -6.32 -5.24
CA VAL A 183 -3.95 -6.32 -6.04
C VAL A 183 -3.92 -7.49 -7.03
N GLU A 184 -4.70 -8.55 -6.80
CA GLU A 184 -4.73 -9.75 -7.66
C GLU A 184 -5.05 -9.42 -9.12
N GLY A 185 -5.97 -8.46 -9.36
CA GLY A 185 -6.31 -8.00 -10.72
C GLY A 185 -5.15 -7.34 -11.47
N THR A 186 -4.13 -6.84 -10.77
CA THR A 186 -2.93 -6.23 -11.38
C THR A 186 -1.78 -7.21 -11.56
N LYS A 187 -1.83 -8.39 -10.94
CA LYS A 187 -0.73 -9.36 -10.90
C LYS A 187 -0.27 -9.81 -12.29
N LYS A 188 -1.22 -10.10 -13.18
CA LYS A 188 -0.92 -10.50 -14.55
C LYS A 188 -0.21 -9.38 -15.33
N GLN A 189 -0.71 -8.15 -15.25
CA GLN A 189 -0.14 -7.00 -15.96
C GLN A 189 1.28 -6.67 -15.45
N VAL A 190 1.47 -6.72 -14.13
CA VAL A 190 2.79 -6.56 -13.51
C VAL A 190 3.74 -7.66 -13.99
N HIS A 191 3.31 -8.92 -13.97
CA HIS A 191 4.16 -10.03 -14.41
C HIS A 191 4.56 -9.90 -15.89
N GLU A 192 3.61 -9.59 -16.78
CA GLU A 192 3.87 -9.36 -18.21
C GLU A 192 4.87 -8.19 -18.41
N TYR A 193 4.73 -7.13 -17.62
CA TYR A 193 5.65 -5.98 -17.67
C TYR A 193 7.07 -6.35 -17.21
N LEU A 194 7.20 -7.08 -16.09
CA LEU A 194 8.50 -7.54 -15.59
C LEU A 194 9.16 -8.54 -16.56
N GLN A 195 8.35 -9.42 -17.16
CA GLN A 195 8.82 -10.42 -18.12
C GLN A 195 9.38 -9.77 -19.40
N ALA A 196 8.88 -8.61 -19.82
CA ALA A 196 9.43 -7.89 -20.97
C ALA A 196 10.93 -7.56 -20.82
N PHE A 197 11.42 -7.39 -19.59
CA PHE A 197 12.85 -7.15 -19.34
C PHE A 197 13.71 -8.41 -19.42
N MET A 198 13.12 -9.60 -19.44
CA MET A 198 13.84 -10.87 -19.65
C MET A 198 14.45 -10.96 -21.05
N GLN A 199 14.06 -10.11 -21.99
CA GLN A 199 14.73 -10.01 -23.29
C GLN A 199 16.21 -9.59 -23.19
N TYR A 200 16.65 -9.07 -22.03
CA TYR A 200 18.02 -8.66 -21.75
C TYR A 200 18.78 -9.68 -20.88
N ASP A 201 18.23 -10.87 -20.65
CA ASP A 201 18.74 -11.78 -19.63
C ASP A 201 20.15 -12.31 -19.88
N TYR A 202 20.57 -12.40 -21.14
CA TYR A 202 21.95 -12.67 -21.51
C TYR A 202 22.95 -11.72 -20.86
N LEU A 203 22.58 -10.46 -20.56
CA LEU A 203 23.48 -9.51 -19.93
C LEU A 203 23.98 -9.97 -18.55
N TRP A 204 23.15 -10.68 -17.78
CA TRP A 204 23.50 -11.14 -16.44
C TRP A 204 23.56 -12.67 -16.30
N LYS A 205 23.00 -13.43 -17.25
CA LYS A 205 23.03 -14.91 -17.22
C LYS A 205 24.20 -15.50 -17.98
N GLU A 206 24.66 -14.87 -19.06
CA GLU A 206 25.77 -15.41 -19.85
C GLU A 206 27.12 -15.06 -19.24
N ASN A 207 28.08 -15.99 -19.39
CA ASN A 207 29.45 -15.75 -18.99
C ASN A 207 30.16 -14.91 -20.06
N LYS A 208 30.55 -13.70 -19.65
CA LYS A 208 31.25 -12.71 -20.48
C LYS A 208 32.49 -13.28 -21.17
N GLN A 209 33.23 -14.15 -20.48
CA GLN A 209 34.45 -14.76 -21.01
C GLN A 209 34.15 -15.87 -22.01
N GLU A 210 33.17 -16.74 -21.73
CA GLU A 210 32.81 -17.82 -22.65
C GLU A 210 32.22 -17.29 -23.96
N ALA A 211 31.42 -16.22 -23.89
CA ALA A 211 30.92 -15.51 -25.06
C ALA A 211 32.05 -14.91 -25.90
N TYR A 212 33.04 -14.29 -25.25
CA TYR A 212 34.24 -13.79 -25.92
C TYR A 212 35.06 -14.91 -26.57
N ASP A 213 35.33 -16.00 -25.85
CA ASP A 213 36.11 -17.13 -26.36
C ASP A 213 35.41 -17.81 -27.54
N THR A 214 34.08 -17.87 -27.52
CA THR A 214 33.27 -18.39 -28.63
C THR A 214 33.38 -17.48 -29.85
N LEU A 215 33.32 -16.16 -29.67
CA LEU A 215 33.51 -15.20 -30.74
C LEU A 215 34.92 -15.29 -31.34
N MET A 216 35.96 -15.42 -30.52
CA MET A 216 37.34 -15.51 -30.99
C MET A 216 37.64 -16.82 -31.72
N LYS A 217 36.99 -17.93 -31.34
CA LYS A 217 37.09 -19.20 -32.07
C LYS A 217 36.60 -19.12 -33.52
N SER A 218 35.67 -18.21 -33.82
CA SER A 218 35.22 -17.98 -35.20
C SER A 218 36.18 -17.16 -36.06
N ASN A 219 37.34 -16.74 -35.52
CA ASN A 219 38.31 -15.85 -36.16
C ASN A 219 37.64 -14.61 -36.82
N PRO A 220 36.96 -13.80 -36.01
CA PRO A 220 36.12 -12.70 -36.48
C PRO A 220 36.99 -11.59 -37.08
N ASP A 221 36.48 -10.91 -38.10
CA ASP A 221 37.09 -9.69 -38.59
C ASP A 221 36.80 -8.51 -37.64
N LEU A 222 37.56 -7.42 -37.82
CA LEU A 222 37.39 -6.21 -37.00
C LEU A 222 35.96 -5.65 -37.08
N ASP A 223 35.31 -5.78 -38.24
CA ASP A 223 33.94 -5.34 -38.45
C ASP A 223 32.94 -6.16 -37.61
N THR A 224 33.10 -7.48 -37.51
CA THR A 224 32.26 -8.34 -36.65
C THR A 224 32.43 -7.98 -35.17
N ILE A 225 33.64 -7.65 -34.75
CA ILE A 225 33.91 -7.25 -33.37
C ILE A 225 33.28 -5.89 -33.07
N ASP A 226 33.38 -4.93 -34.01
CA ASP A 226 32.77 -3.61 -33.87
C ASP A 226 31.23 -3.71 -33.83
N MET A 227 30.64 -4.59 -34.64
CA MET A 227 29.20 -4.90 -34.57
C MET A 227 28.79 -5.47 -33.21
N GLU A 228 29.59 -6.37 -32.62
CA GLU A 228 29.29 -6.93 -31.30
C GLU A 228 29.43 -5.89 -30.18
N LEU A 229 30.37 -4.95 -30.29
CA LEU A 229 30.47 -3.81 -29.37
C LEU A 229 29.30 -2.81 -29.57
N GLN A 230 28.92 -2.55 -30.82
CA GLN A 230 27.82 -1.66 -31.17
C GLN A 230 26.49 -2.16 -30.60
N LYS A 231 26.27 -3.49 -30.59
CA LYS A 231 25.11 -4.13 -29.94
C LYS A 231 24.95 -3.68 -28.48
N TYR A 232 26.02 -3.65 -27.68
CA TYR A 232 25.94 -3.19 -26.28
C TYR A 232 25.67 -1.68 -26.16
N SER A 233 26.18 -0.87 -27.08
CA SER A 233 25.87 0.57 -27.16
C SER A 233 24.39 0.82 -27.51
N ASP A 234 23.83 0.05 -28.46
CA ASP A 234 22.41 0.13 -28.82
C ASP A 234 21.51 -0.31 -27.66
N ILE A 235 21.93 -1.32 -26.90
CA ILE A 235 21.23 -1.77 -25.69
C ILE A 235 21.22 -0.66 -24.63
N GLU A 236 22.34 0.01 -24.37
CA GLU A 236 22.38 1.16 -23.46
C GLU A 236 21.44 2.30 -23.90
N ALA A 237 21.38 2.59 -25.21
CA ALA A 237 20.45 3.57 -25.76
C ALA A 237 18.99 3.16 -25.54
N LYS A 238 18.65 1.89 -25.77
CA LYS A 238 17.30 1.34 -25.48
C LYS A 238 16.96 1.42 -23.99
N ILE A 239 17.90 1.08 -23.12
CA ILE A 239 17.72 1.17 -21.66
C ILE A 239 17.46 2.62 -21.23
N ASN A 240 18.19 3.58 -21.80
CA ASN A 240 18.01 4.99 -21.48
C ASN A 240 16.60 5.50 -21.85
N ASN A 241 16.04 4.99 -22.95
CA ASN A 241 14.69 5.32 -23.42
C ASN A 241 13.55 4.65 -22.63
N ILE A 242 13.83 3.71 -21.72
CA ILE A 242 12.80 3.14 -20.83
C ILE A 242 12.17 4.26 -20.00
N PRO A 243 10.83 4.41 -19.97
CA PRO A 243 10.16 5.40 -19.15
C PRO A 243 10.53 5.25 -17.67
N PRO A 244 10.79 6.36 -16.94
CA PRO A 244 11.20 6.31 -15.54
C PRO A 244 10.13 5.73 -14.62
N VAL A 245 8.85 5.85 -15.00
CA VAL A 245 7.71 5.38 -14.22
C VAL A 245 6.71 4.69 -15.16
N HIS A 246 6.17 3.56 -14.71
CA HIS A 246 5.07 2.85 -15.37
C HIS A 246 3.95 2.56 -14.38
N ASN A 247 2.73 3.00 -14.69
CA ASN A 247 1.60 2.87 -13.77
C ASN A 247 0.74 1.65 -14.11
N ILE A 248 0.52 0.77 -13.14
CA ILE A 248 -0.36 -0.40 -13.27
C ILE A 248 -1.35 -0.41 -12.10
N GLY A 249 -2.62 -0.12 -12.39
CA GLY A 249 -3.66 -0.03 -11.37
C GLY A 249 -3.31 0.99 -10.27
N CYS A 250 -3.16 0.52 -9.03
CA CYS A 250 -2.79 1.35 -7.88
C CYS A 250 -1.28 1.47 -7.63
N LEU A 251 -0.44 0.92 -8.52
CA LEU A 251 1.00 0.84 -8.39
C LEU A 251 1.68 1.80 -9.38
N SER A 252 2.67 2.54 -8.88
CA SER A 252 3.65 3.32 -9.63
C SER A 252 4.95 2.53 -9.62
N LEU A 253 5.32 1.94 -10.76
CA LEU A 253 6.53 1.15 -10.90
C LEU A 253 7.69 2.04 -11.34
N GLU A 254 8.68 2.20 -10.48
CA GLU A 254 9.88 2.98 -10.75
C GLU A 254 10.96 2.10 -11.40
N THR A 255 11.40 2.48 -12.60
CA THR A 255 12.40 1.70 -13.37
C THR A 255 13.83 2.15 -13.11
N GLY A 256 14.04 3.18 -12.29
CA GLY A 256 15.35 3.78 -12.01
C GLY A 256 16.41 2.75 -11.57
N PRO A 257 16.17 1.96 -10.51
CA PRO A 257 17.12 0.95 -10.04
C PRO A 257 17.45 -0.09 -11.11
N LEU A 258 16.43 -0.66 -11.77
CA LEU A 258 16.61 -1.60 -12.89
C LEU A 258 17.45 -1.01 -14.03
N LYS A 259 17.15 0.22 -14.46
CA LYS A 259 17.90 0.89 -15.54
C LYS A 259 19.38 1.03 -15.18
N ASN A 260 19.68 1.37 -13.93
CA ASN A 260 21.06 1.50 -13.46
C ASN A 260 21.77 0.15 -13.46
N SER A 261 21.13 -0.92 -12.97
CA SER A 261 21.69 -2.27 -13.01
C SER A 261 21.95 -2.77 -14.43
N LEU A 262 20.98 -2.63 -15.34
CA LEU A 262 21.13 -3.04 -16.73
C LEU A 262 22.23 -2.26 -17.47
N ARG A 263 22.32 -0.95 -17.23
CA ARG A 263 23.39 -0.12 -17.81
C ARG A 263 24.75 -0.56 -17.31
N THR A 264 24.87 -0.84 -16.01
CA THR A 264 26.12 -1.29 -15.40
C THR A 264 26.57 -2.61 -16.02
N GLU A 265 25.67 -3.59 -16.18
CA GLU A 265 25.99 -4.86 -16.85
C GLU A 265 26.43 -4.64 -18.31
N ALA A 266 25.69 -3.85 -19.10
CA ALA A 266 26.06 -3.56 -20.48
C ALA A 266 27.45 -2.88 -20.60
N THR A 267 27.77 -1.97 -19.68
CA THR A 267 29.09 -1.36 -19.61
C THR A 267 30.17 -2.38 -19.24
N MET A 268 29.90 -3.32 -18.32
CA MET A 268 30.85 -4.39 -17.99
C MET A 268 31.15 -5.30 -19.19
N TRP A 269 30.15 -5.60 -20.01
CA TRP A 269 30.35 -6.35 -21.26
C TRP A 269 31.33 -5.65 -22.20
N LYS A 270 31.13 -4.34 -22.45
CA LYS A 270 32.05 -3.55 -23.29
C LYS A 270 33.47 -3.55 -22.73
N VAL A 271 33.62 -3.28 -21.43
CA VAL A 271 34.95 -3.23 -20.78
C VAL A 271 35.67 -4.57 -20.87
N GLN A 272 34.97 -5.69 -20.66
CA GLN A 272 35.55 -7.02 -20.78
C GLN A 272 36.05 -7.29 -22.21
N TYR A 273 35.22 -7.01 -23.22
CA TYR A 273 35.59 -7.20 -24.62
C TYR A 273 36.77 -6.33 -25.01
N THR A 274 36.75 -5.03 -24.71
CA THR A 274 37.86 -4.12 -25.01
C THR A 274 39.15 -4.52 -24.29
N SER A 275 39.07 -4.96 -23.03
CA SER A 275 40.25 -5.41 -22.29
C SER A 275 40.85 -6.69 -22.87
N ASN A 276 40.02 -7.65 -23.27
CA ASN A 276 40.50 -8.89 -23.86
C ASN A 276 41.14 -8.65 -25.24
N MET A 277 40.53 -7.78 -26.06
CA MET A 277 41.14 -7.35 -27.33
C MET A 277 42.48 -6.65 -27.13
N HIS A 278 42.57 -5.76 -26.14
CA HIS A 278 43.83 -5.07 -25.86
C HIS A 278 44.95 -6.05 -25.50
N LYS A 279 44.64 -7.09 -24.72
CA LYS A 279 45.61 -8.15 -24.38
C LYS A 279 46.06 -8.94 -25.61
N GLU A 280 45.15 -9.26 -26.52
CA GLU A 280 45.49 -10.01 -27.73
C GLU A 280 46.34 -9.16 -28.69
N ALA A 281 45.96 -7.89 -28.90
CA ALA A 281 46.73 -6.96 -29.72
C ALA A 281 48.15 -6.74 -29.18
N VAL A 282 48.34 -6.68 -27.85
CA VAL A 282 49.67 -6.62 -27.24
C VAL A 282 50.46 -7.90 -27.52
N ARG A 283 49.83 -9.07 -27.43
CA ARG A 283 50.50 -10.36 -27.70
C ARG A 283 50.92 -10.51 -29.16
N GLU A 284 50.15 -9.99 -30.12
CA GLU A 284 50.52 -10.03 -31.55
C GLU A 284 51.65 -9.05 -31.91
N LEU A 285 51.89 -8.02 -31.09
CA LEU A 285 52.94 -7.03 -31.29
C LEU A 285 54.29 -7.42 -30.64
N GLU A 286 54.30 -8.41 -29.73
CA GLU A 286 55.50 -8.99 -29.10
C GLU A 286 56.09 -10.15 -29.93
#